data_AF-A0A7X8UAK9-F1
#
_entry.id   AF-A0A7X8UAK9-F1
#
_cell.length_a   1.000
_cell.length_b   1.000
_cell.length_c   1.000
_cell.angle_alpha   90.00
_cell.angle_beta   90.00
_cell.angle_gamma   90.00
#
_symmetry.space_group_name_H-M   'P 1'
#
loop_
_entity.id
_entity.type
_entity.pdbx_description
1 polymer ?
#
loop_
_entity_poly.entity_id
_entity_poly.type
_entity_poly.pdbx_seq_one_letter_code
_entity_poly.pdbx_strand_id
1 'polypeptide(L)'
;MNMYANPSLEREFTRPQPGQRKILAHYILHTLPRVKKELQRWQCQAAICPNTTLAAQALSSLNSKDFHCYGGSVFALCADDREETLIELITAYQTICDYLDNLCDRNDCLDGSAFRQLHVSLLDAL
;
A
#
# COMPACT_ATOMS: atom_id res chain seq x y z
N MET A 1 -20.33 27.55 -34.64
CA MET A 1 -19.58 28.49 -33.79
C MET A 1 -19.00 27.68 -32.65
N ASN A 2 -17.69 27.44 -32.69
CA ASN A 2 -16.94 26.51 -31.84
C ASN A 2 -16.18 27.34 -30.79
N MET A 3 -16.32 27.03 -29.51
CA MET A 3 -15.59 27.59 -28.35
C MET A 3 -16.23 26.92 -27.10
N TYR A 4 -15.63 26.03 -26.32
CA TYR A 4 -14.24 25.76 -25.98
C TYR A 4 -14.08 24.26 -25.71
N ALA A 5 -13.39 23.53 -26.60
CA ALA A 5 -12.75 22.27 -26.22
C ALA A 5 -11.46 22.65 -25.50
N ASN A 6 -11.32 22.29 -24.23
CA ASN A 6 -10.10 22.50 -23.44
C ASN A 6 -9.03 21.50 -23.94
N PRO A 7 -7.96 21.94 -24.64
CA PRO A 7 -6.99 21.03 -25.27
C PRO A 7 -6.02 20.37 -24.26
N SER A 8 -6.22 20.57 -22.96
CA SER A 8 -5.24 20.22 -21.92
C SER A 8 -5.46 18.84 -21.28
N LEU A 9 -6.53 18.12 -21.65
CA LEU A 9 -6.91 16.83 -21.03
C LEU A 9 -6.71 15.61 -21.94
N GLU A 10 -6.29 15.80 -23.19
CA GLU A 10 -5.91 14.71 -24.09
C GLU A 10 -4.38 14.52 -24.10
N ARG A 11 -3.77 14.30 -22.93
CA ARG A 11 -2.52 13.53 -22.94
C ARG A 11 -2.91 12.06 -23.09
N GLU A 12 -3.10 11.67 -24.35
CA GLU A 12 -3.15 10.28 -24.77
C GLU A 12 -2.01 9.51 -24.09
N PHE A 13 -2.39 8.52 -23.28
CA PHE A 13 -1.50 7.47 -22.80
C PHE A 13 -1.13 6.52 -23.95
N THR A 14 -0.59 7.04 -25.06
CA THR A 14 -0.15 6.24 -26.21
C THR A 14 1.35 5.96 -26.08
N ARG A 15 1.74 5.29 -25.00
CA ARG A 15 3.05 4.64 -24.92
C ARG A 15 2.93 3.16 -25.26
N PRO A 16 3.88 2.58 -26.00
CA PRO A 16 3.92 1.15 -26.23
C PRO A 16 4.07 0.44 -24.88
N GLN A 17 3.03 -0.29 -24.48
CA GLN A 17 3.05 -1.16 -23.31
C GLN A 17 4.23 -2.14 -23.47
N PRO A 18 5.12 -2.24 -22.48
CA PRO A 18 6.18 -3.24 -22.52
C PRO A 18 5.55 -4.61 -22.72
N GLY A 19 6.15 -5.46 -23.57
CA GLY A 19 5.66 -6.83 -23.71
C GLY A 19 5.59 -7.51 -22.34
N GLN A 20 4.62 -8.40 -22.13
CA GLN A 20 4.31 -9.02 -20.82
C GLN A 20 5.55 -9.53 -20.05
N ARG A 21 6.56 -10.05 -20.76
CA ARG A 21 7.84 -10.48 -20.19
C ARG A 21 8.64 -9.35 -19.53
N LYS A 22 8.66 -8.16 -20.13
CA LYS A 22 9.34 -6.98 -19.59
C LYS A 22 8.64 -6.47 -18.33
N ILE A 23 7.30 -6.43 -18.33
CA ILE A 23 6.50 -6.06 -17.16
C ILE A 23 6.80 -7.03 -16.00
N LEU A 24 6.71 -8.33 -16.27
CA LEU A 24 6.97 -9.35 -15.26
C LEU A 24 8.41 -9.30 -14.74
N ALA A 25 9.39 -9.13 -15.62
CA ALA A 25 10.80 -9.01 -15.22
C ALA A 25 11.04 -7.76 -14.35
N HIS A 26 10.47 -6.61 -14.72
CA HIS A 26 10.57 -5.38 -13.93
C HIS A 26 9.90 -5.53 -12.57
N TYR A 27 8.69 -6.10 -12.53
CA TYR A 27 7.99 -6.37 -11.28
C TYR A 27 8.80 -7.26 -10.34
N ILE A 28 9.35 -8.37 -10.86
CA ILE A 28 10.13 -9.33 -10.05
C ILE A 28 11.47 -8.73 -9.60
N LEU A 29 12.19 -8.06 -10.48
CA LEU A 29 13.57 -7.63 -10.23
C LEU A 29 13.67 -6.25 -9.60
N HIS A 30 12.64 -5.41 -9.73
CA HIS A 30 12.63 -4.05 -9.20
C HIS A 30 11.54 -3.85 -8.15
N THR A 31 10.27 -4.02 -8.51
CA THR A 31 9.13 -3.69 -7.64
C THR A 31 9.10 -4.58 -6.38
N LEU A 32 9.20 -5.91 -6.51
CA LEU A 32 9.16 -6.83 -5.36
C LEU A 32 10.27 -6.56 -4.32
N PRO A 33 11.55 -6.37 -4.69
CA PRO A 33 12.59 -5.98 -3.73
C PRO A 33 12.31 -4.67 -3.00
N ARG A 34 11.69 -3.69 -3.65
CA ARG A 34 11.32 -2.40 -3.03
C ARG A 34 10.21 -2.56 -2.01
N VAL A 35 9.15 -3.29 -2.37
CA VAL A 35 8.07 -3.62 -1.43
C VAL A 35 8.63 -4.35 -0.21
N LYS A 36 9.52 -5.32 -0.42
CA LYS A 36 10.17 -6.05 0.67
C LYS A 36 10.96 -5.13 1.60
N LYS A 37 11.66 -4.13 1.06
CA LYS A 37 12.40 -3.13 1.85
C LYS A 37 11.46 -2.28 2.70
N GLU A 38 10.34 -1.82 2.14
CA GLU A 38 9.34 -1.05 2.89
C GLU A 38 8.67 -1.91 3.98
N LEU A 39 8.33 -3.16 3.69
CA LEU A 39 7.81 -4.10 4.69
C LEU A 39 8.81 -4.32 5.84
N GLN A 40 10.10 -4.49 5.55
CA GLN A 40 11.14 -4.62 6.59
C GLN A 40 11.24 -3.36 7.46
N ARG A 41 11.13 -2.18 6.85
CA ARG A 41 11.09 -0.91 7.59
C ARG A 41 9.90 -0.88 8.55
N TRP A 42 8.71 -1.27 8.10
CA TRP A 42 7.54 -1.33 8.97
C TRP A 42 7.64 -2.40 10.06
N GLN A 43 8.27 -3.54 9.79
CA GLN A 43 8.58 -4.55 10.81
C GLN A 43 9.48 -3.99 11.92
N CYS A 44 10.53 -3.24 11.57
CA CYS A 44 11.38 -2.57 12.55
C CYS A 44 10.60 -1.53 13.38
N GLN A 45 9.70 -0.77 12.76
CA GLN A 45 8.86 0.20 13.47
C GLN A 45 7.86 -0.48 14.40
N ALA A 46 7.23 -1.58 13.98
CA ALA A 46 6.32 -2.33 14.83
C ALA A 46 7.03 -2.95 16.05
N ALA A 47 8.29 -3.40 15.87
CA ALA A 47 9.07 -4.04 16.93
C ALA A 47 9.46 -3.09 18.08
N ILE A 48 9.48 -1.78 17.85
CA ILE A 48 9.77 -0.78 18.90
C ILE A 48 8.51 -0.25 19.60
N CYS A 49 7.32 -0.74 19.23
CA CYS A 49 6.06 -0.35 19.87
C CYS A 49 6.06 -0.80 21.34
N PRO A 50 5.89 0.11 22.33
CA PRO A 50 5.95 -0.24 23.75
C PRO A 50 4.84 -1.19 24.21
N ASN A 51 3.68 -1.13 23.54
CA ASN A 51 2.56 -1.99 23.87
C ASN A 51 2.72 -3.33 23.14
N THR A 52 2.96 -4.40 23.91
CA THR A 52 3.26 -5.73 23.39
C THR A 52 2.11 -6.34 22.59
N THR A 53 0.86 -6.09 22.98
CA THR A 53 -0.32 -6.55 22.22
C THR A 53 -0.42 -5.84 20.87
N LEU A 54 -0.27 -4.52 20.85
CA LEU A 54 -0.29 -3.73 19.62
C LEU A 54 0.86 -4.12 18.69
N ALA A 55 2.06 -4.29 19.24
CA ALA A 55 3.24 -4.78 18.51
C ALA A 55 3.00 -6.16 17.91
N ALA A 56 2.46 -7.10 18.69
CA ALA A 56 2.18 -8.46 18.24
C ALA A 56 1.17 -8.50 17.09
N GLN A 57 0.11 -7.68 17.14
CA GLN A 57 -0.88 -7.62 16.06
C GLN A 57 -0.30 -7.01 14.79
N ALA A 58 0.54 -5.98 14.89
CA ALA A 58 1.23 -5.36 13.74
C ALA A 58 2.25 -6.31 13.10
N LEU A 59 3.08 -6.98 13.91
CA LEU A 59 4.03 -7.97 13.41
C LEU A 59 3.31 -9.19 12.81
N SER A 60 2.17 -9.60 13.37
CA SER A 60 1.37 -10.68 12.83
C SER A 60 0.77 -10.34 11.46
N SER A 61 0.22 -9.13 11.27
CA SER A 61 -0.29 -8.71 9.96
C SER A 61 0.84 -8.62 8.93
N LEU A 62 1.96 -7.99 9.27
CA LEU A 62 3.15 -7.88 8.40
C LEU A 62 3.72 -9.24 7.97
N ASN A 63 3.61 -10.29 8.80
CA ASN A 63 4.12 -11.61 8.48
C ASN A 63 3.12 -12.49 7.70
N SER A 64 1.82 -12.30 7.91
CA SER A 64 0.78 -13.17 7.33
C SER A 64 0.07 -12.58 6.13
N LYS A 65 0.21 -11.28 5.88
CA LYS A 65 -0.53 -10.53 4.85
C LYS A 65 0.36 -9.69 3.92
N ASP A 66 1.68 -9.93 3.91
CA ASP A 66 2.63 -9.21 3.04
C ASP A 66 2.29 -9.33 1.54
N PHE A 67 1.65 -10.41 1.14
CA PHE A 67 1.13 -10.64 -0.21
C PHE A 67 0.14 -9.56 -0.68
N HIS A 68 -0.58 -8.87 0.22
CA HIS A 68 -1.41 -7.72 -0.16
C HIS A 68 -0.56 -6.55 -0.68
N CYS A 69 0.57 -6.25 -0.01
CA CYS A 69 1.47 -5.19 -0.43
C CYS A 69 2.16 -5.53 -1.76
N TYR A 70 2.60 -6.78 -1.93
CA TYR A 70 3.13 -7.24 -3.21
C TYR A 70 2.09 -7.09 -4.31
N GLY A 71 0.90 -7.68 -4.13
CA GLY A 71 -0.19 -7.62 -5.11
C GLY A 71 -0.62 -6.19 -5.47
N GLY A 72 -0.77 -5.32 -4.47
CA GLY A 72 -1.12 -3.91 -4.68
C GLY A 72 -0.06 -3.15 -5.47
N SER A 73 1.22 -3.44 -5.25
CA SER A 73 2.32 -2.73 -5.90
C SER A 73 2.43 -3.01 -7.40
N VAL A 74 1.68 -3.96 -7.95
CA VAL A 74 1.50 -4.12 -9.40
C VAL A 74 0.99 -2.83 -10.05
N PHE A 75 0.15 -2.05 -9.35
CA PHE A 75 -0.37 -0.78 -9.88
C PHE A 75 0.72 0.30 -10.02
N ALA A 76 1.84 0.18 -9.31
CA ALA A 76 2.95 1.13 -9.40
C ALA A 76 3.70 1.06 -10.75
N LEU A 77 3.59 -0.08 -11.47
CA LEU A 77 4.23 -0.29 -12.78
C LEU A 77 3.76 0.70 -13.86
N CYS A 78 2.58 1.27 -13.69
CA CYS A 78 1.98 2.22 -14.63
C CYS A 78 2.32 3.68 -14.31
N ALA A 79 3.10 3.95 -13.27
CA ALA A 79 3.28 5.29 -12.71
C ALA A 79 4.58 5.98 -13.12
N ASP A 80 5.29 5.46 -14.13
CA ASP A 80 6.52 6.04 -14.67
C ASP A 80 7.51 6.48 -13.57
N ASP A 81 7.76 7.78 -13.43
CA ASP A 81 8.68 8.40 -12.46
C ASP A 81 8.16 8.38 -11.02
N ARG A 82 6.92 7.94 -10.79
CA ARG A 82 6.24 7.86 -9.50
C ARG A 82 6.13 6.45 -8.95
N GLU A 83 6.72 5.45 -9.62
CA GLU A 83 6.67 4.04 -9.19
C GLU A 83 7.09 3.88 -7.72
N GLU A 84 8.26 4.41 -7.33
CA GLU A 84 8.76 4.29 -5.96
C GLU A 84 7.84 4.98 -4.94
N THR A 85 7.32 6.17 -5.27
CA THR A 85 6.35 6.87 -4.40
C THR A 85 5.06 6.08 -4.23
N LEU A 86 4.58 5.42 -5.29
CA LEU A 86 3.40 4.56 -5.18
C LEU A 86 3.69 3.28 -4.42
N ILE A 87 4.87 2.68 -4.56
CA ILE A 87 5.27 1.52 -3.74
C ILE A 87 5.26 1.88 -2.25
N GLU A 88 5.85 3.03 -1.88
CA GLU A 88 5.84 3.53 -0.50
C GLU A 88 4.41 3.75 0.01
N LEU A 89 3.58 4.45 -0.77
CA LEU A 89 2.19 4.74 -0.41
C LEU A 89 1.36 3.45 -0.26
N ILE A 90 1.39 2.57 -1.26
CA ILE A 90 0.63 1.32 -1.28
C ILE A 90 1.05 0.44 -0.11
N THR A 91 2.36 0.29 0.12
CA THR A 91 2.88 -0.55 1.22
C THR A 91 2.45 0.01 2.57
N ALA A 92 2.55 1.33 2.78
CA ALA A 92 2.15 1.95 4.05
C ALA A 92 0.64 1.84 4.29
N TYR A 93 -0.17 2.21 3.29
CA TYR A 93 -1.63 2.22 3.42
C TYR A 93 -2.18 0.80 3.63
N GLN A 94 -1.68 -0.17 2.86
CA GLN A 94 -2.07 -1.57 3.00
C GLN A 94 -1.60 -2.15 4.35
N THR A 95 -0.41 -1.78 4.83
CA THR A 95 0.07 -2.16 6.17
C THR A 95 -0.85 -1.64 7.27
N ILE A 96 -1.34 -0.40 7.17
CA ILE A 96 -2.31 0.16 8.12
C ILE A 96 -3.61 -0.64 8.04
N CYS A 97 -4.16 -0.87 6.84
CA CYS A 97 -5.40 -1.65 6.66
C CYS A 97 -5.31 -3.04 7.32
N ASP A 98 -4.25 -3.78 7.02
CA ASP A 98 -4.06 -5.14 7.55
C ASP A 98 -3.82 -5.18 9.06
N TYR A 99 -3.21 -4.13 9.61
CA TYR A 99 -3.04 -3.96 11.05
C TYR A 99 -4.35 -3.63 11.75
N LEU A 100 -5.14 -2.70 11.22
CA LEU A 100 -6.45 -2.34 11.77
C LEU A 100 -7.43 -3.52 11.73
N ASP A 101 -7.39 -4.31 10.65
CA ASP A 101 -8.15 -5.57 10.54
C ASP A 101 -7.81 -6.53 11.68
N ASN A 102 -6.52 -6.76 11.95
CA ASN A 102 -6.09 -7.57 13.10
C ASN A 102 -6.56 -6.97 14.44
N LEU A 103 -6.53 -5.64 14.59
CA LEU A 103 -6.98 -5.00 15.82
C LEU A 103 -8.49 -5.17 16.06
N CYS A 104 -9.30 -5.19 15.00
CA CYS A 104 -10.74 -5.38 15.11
C CYS A 104 -11.11 -6.86 15.37
N ASP A 105 -10.37 -7.80 14.77
CA ASP A 105 -10.75 -9.22 14.81
C ASP A 105 -10.17 -10.00 16.00
N ARG A 106 -9.02 -9.57 16.54
CA ARG A 106 -8.20 -10.39 17.44
C ARG A 106 -8.05 -9.83 18.85
N ASN A 107 -8.88 -8.86 19.22
CA ASN A 107 -8.96 -8.32 20.57
C ASN A 107 -10.35 -8.56 21.15
N ASP A 108 -10.46 -8.61 22.47
CA ASP A 108 -11.74 -8.78 23.18
C ASP A 108 -12.65 -7.53 23.12
N CYS A 109 -12.24 -6.48 22.39
CA CYS A 109 -13.00 -5.26 22.21
C CYS A 109 -13.99 -5.43 21.05
N LEU A 110 -15.28 -5.25 21.32
CA LEU A 110 -16.35 -5.28 20.31
C LEU A 110 -17.04 -3.90 20.16
N ASP A 111 -16.37 -2.83 20.61
CA ASP A 111 -16.88 -1.48 20.57
C ASP A 111 -16.74 -0.87 19.16
N GLY A 112 -17.87 -0.72 18.48
CA GLY A 112 -17.91 -0.13 17.14
C GLY A 112 -17.41 1.32 17.08
N SER A 113 -17.46 2.07 18.19
CA SER A 113 -16.89 3.43 18.24
C SER A 113 -15.36 3.39 18.23
N ALA A 114 -14.76 2.44 18.95
CA ALA A 114 -13.32 2.20 18.93
C ALA A 114 -12.85 1.76 17.54
N PHE A 115 -13.58 0.85 16.88
CA PHE A 115 -13.26 0.43 15.51
C PHE A 115 -13.34 1.58 14.52
N ARG A 116 -14.38 2.42 14.62
CA ARG A 116 -14.47 3.63 13.80
C ARG A 116 -13.29 4.55 14.05
N GLN A 117 -12.91 4.77 15.31
CA GLN A 117 -11.78 5.64 15.66
C GLN A 117 -10.46 5.13 15.08
N LEU A 118 -10.22 3.83 15.10
CA LEU A 118 -9.07 3.22 14.43
C LEU A 118 -9.06 3.54 12.93
N HIS A 119 -10.20 3.36 12.24
CA HIS A 119 -10.31 3.57 10.80
C HIS A 119 -10.26 5.04 10.36
N VAL A 120 -10.42 6.01 11.27
CA VAL A 120 -10.14 7.44 10.96
C VAL A 120 -8.69 7.63 10.48
N SER A 121 -7.75 6.82 10.96
CA SER A 121 -6.35 6.90 10.48
C SER A 121 -6.19 6.64 8.98
N LEU A 122 -7.10 5.89 8.35
CA LEU A 122 -7.10 5.72 6.89
C LEU A 122 -7.57 6.98 6.17
N LEU A 123 -8.49 7.74 6.76
CA LEU A 123 -8.93 9.02 6.21
C LEU A 123 -7.84 10.09 6.35
N ASP A 124 -7.14 10.11 7.49
CA ASP A 124 -6.03 11.03 7.72
C ASP A 124 -4.82 10.77 6.80
N ALA A 125 -4.72 9.56 6.24
CA ALA A 125 -3.65 9.17 5.31
C ALA A 125 -3.88 9.59 3.85
N LEU A 126 -5.07 10.11 3.51
CA LEU A 126 -5.50 10.48 2.15
C LEU A 126 -5.63 12.00 1.99
#